data_AF-A0A0R1MF28-F1
#
_entry.id   AF-A0A0R1MF28-F1
#
_cell.length_a   1.000
_cell.length_b   1.000
_cell.length_c   1.000
_cell.angle_alpha   90.00
_cell.angle_beta   90.00
_cell.angle_gamma   90.00
#
_symmetry.space_group_name_H-M   'P 1'
#
loop_
_entity.id
_entity.type
_entity.pdbx_description
1 polymer ?
#
loop_
_entity_poly.entity_id
_entity_poly.type
_entity_poly.pdbx_seq_one_letter_code
_entity_poly.pdbx_strand_id
1 'polypeptide(L)'
;MPRVFPFYFIFCIFDIIILTIIIIYEADILEIKMKFHHIGKPVALETIKDNIDTKYSELYDMYSLDMENNLSLPIELHAFGPKSSLDKRIQTMPHVAFTVNDLNHALKENEIIMPKYTPFKDYTCAIILVNNQPIELIETTLTEREIWGNGIFKDSILYPNSSKTK
;
A
#
# COMPACT_ATOMS: atom_id res chain seq x y z
N MET A 1 9.72 19.99 66.93
CA MET A 1 9.21 20.55 65.67
C MET A 1 9.33 19.50 64.57
N PRO A 2 8.23 18.95 64.02
CA PRO A 2 8.32 18.08 62.86
C PRO A 2 8.43 18.92 61.58
N ARG A 3 9.40 18.60 60.72
CA ARG A 3 9.52 19.17 59.38
C ARG A 3 8.38 18.62 58.52
N VAL A 4 7.43 19.49 58.20
CA VAL A 4 6.38 19.21 57.22
C VAL A 4 7.03 19.31 55.83
N PHE A 5 7.27 18.17 55.18
CA PHE A 5 7.65 18.17 53.76
C PHE A 5 6.42 18.57 52.93
N PRO A 6 6.57 19.43 51.90
CA PRO A 6 5.42 19.94 51.17
C PRO A 6 4.85 18.84 50.27
N PHE A 7 3.66 18.35 50.62
CA PHE A 7 2.84 17.44 49.81
C PHE A 7 2.50 17.99 48.41
N TYR A 8 2.71 19.29 48.18
CA TYR A 8 2.46 19.95 46.90
C TYR A 8 3.41 19.56 45.76
N PHE A 9 4.60 19.03 46.05
CA PHE A 9 5.59 18.72 45.00
C PHE A 9 5.29 17.40 44.26
N ILE A 10 4.56 16.47 44.89
CA ILE A 10 4.27 15.15 44.32
C ILE A 10 3.10 15.21 43.32
N PHE A 11 2.08 16.04 43.59
CA PHE A 11 0.95 16.23 42.66
C PHE A 11 1.40 16.85 41.32
N CYS A 12 2.27 17.86 41.37
CA CYS A 12 2.75 18.54 40.16
C CYS A 12 3.52 17.61 39.21
N ILE A 13 4.33 16.67 39.73
CA ILE A 13 5.07 15.71 38.91
C ILE A 13 4.11 14.67 38.29
N PHE A 14 3.10 14.22 39.04
CA PHE A 14 2.10 13.29 38.53
C PHE A 14 1.27 13.91 37.40
N ASP A 15 0.87 15.17 37.55
CA ASP A 15 0.11 15.90 36.54
C ASP A 15 0.94 16.17 35.27
N ILE A 16 2.24 16.47 35.41
CA ILE A 16 3.16 16.62 34.27
C ILE A 16 3.36 15.29 33.55
N ILE A 17 3.49 14.17 34.28
CA ILE A 17 3.63 12.84 33.69
C ILE A 17 2.36 12.45 32.94
N ILE A 18 1.18 12.66 33.54
CA ILE A 18 -0.11 12.36 32.88
C ILE A 18 -0.29 13.24 31.65
N LEU A 19 0.00 14.54 31.73
CA LEU A 19 -0.11 15.45 30.59
C LEU A 19 0.89 15.09 29.48
N THR A 20 2.12 14.71 29.84
CA THR A 20 3.12 14.25 28.87
C THR A 20 2.70 12.94 28.21
N ILE A 21 2.16 11.99 28.97
CA ILE A 21 1.59 10.75 28.44
C ILE A 21 0.43 11.06 27.49
N ILE A 22 -0.52 11.93 27.87
CA ILE A 22 -1.65 12.32 27.01
C ILE A 22 -1.16 12.99 25.73
N ILE A 23 -0.19 13.92 25.80
CA ILE A 23 0.38 14.57 24.62
C ILE A 23 1.09 13.56 23.71
N ILE A 24 1.82 12.58 24.29
CA ILE A 24 2.46 11.50 23.52
C ILE A 24 1.41 10.61 22.84
N TYR A 25 0.34 10.25 23.56
CA TYR A 25 -0.76 9.45 23.02
C TYR A 25 -1.51 10.17 21.89
N GLU A 26 -1.83 11.46 22.07
CA GLU A 26 -2.49 12.29 21.04
C GLU A 26 -1.59 12.48 19.81
N ALA A 27 -0.27 12.59 19.99
CA ALA A 27 0.68 12.70 18.89
C ALA A 27 0.80 11.40 18.06
N ASP A 28 0.51 10.25 18.64
CA ASP A 28 0.50 8.95 17.94
C ASP A 28 -0.82 8.67 17.19
N ILE A 29 -1.89 9.43 17.41
CA ILE A 29 -3.14 9.35 16.62
C ILE A 29 -3.03 10.27 15.40
N LEU A 30 -2.07 10.00 14.52
CA LEU A 30 -2.12 10.53 13.15
C LEU A 30 -3.18 9.74 12.37
N GLU A 31 -4.31 10.38 12.07
CA GLU A 31 -5.37 9.80 11.26
C GLU A 31 -4.83 9.43 9.85
N ILE A 32 -4.91 8.14 9.51
CA ILE A 32 -4.59 7.66 8.16
C ILE A 32 -5.73 8.00 7.22
N LYS A 33 -5.45 8.85 6.23
CA LYS A 33 -6.38 9.18 5.16
C LYS A 33 -6.22 8.16 4.04
N MET A 34 -7.28 7.41 3.77
CA MET A 34 -7.32 6.44 2.68
C MET A 34 -8.22 6.94 1.56
N LYS A 35 -7.77 6.77 0.31
CA LYS A 35 -8.58 7.01 -0.89
C LYS A 35 -8.50 5.79 -1.79
N PHE A 36 -9.66 5.28 -2.19
CA PHE A 36 -9.75 4.14 -3.12
C PHE A 36 -8.93 4.42 -4.38
N HIS A 37 -8.17 3.41 -4.81
CA HIS A 37 -7.29 3.48 -5.97
C HIS A 37 -7.73 2.48 -7.05
N HIS A 38 -7.74 1.17 -6.77
CA HIS A 38 -8.22 0.16 -7.71
C HIS A 38 -8.66 -1.14 -7.03
N ILE A 39 -9.23 -2.05 -7.82
CA ILE A 39 -9.45 -3.44 -7.45
C ILE A 39 -8.50 -4.32 -8.26
N GLY A 40 -7.66 -5.09 -7.59
CA GLY A 40 -6.83 -6.10 -8.22
C GLY A 40 -7.54 -7.44 -8.19
N LYS A 41 -7.58 -8.15 -9.31
CA LYS A 41 -8.28 -9.43 -9.42
C LYS A 41 -7.37 -10.50 -10.04
N PRO A 42 -7.03 -11.54 -9.28
CA PRO A 42 -6.39 -12.72 -9.84
C PRO A 42 -7.28 -13.43 -10.86
N VAL A 43 -6.69 -13.82 -11.99
CA VAL A 43 -7.31 -14.56 -13.08
C VAL A 43 -6.37 -15.65 -13.59
N ALA A 44 -6.91 -16.64 -14.29
CA ALA A 44 -6.09 -17.60 -15.03
C ALA A 44 -5.31 -16.88 -16.14
N LEU A 45 -4.05 -17.27 -16.36
CA LEU A 45 -3.18 -16.67 -17.39
C LEU A 45 -3.80 -16.68 -18.79
N GLU A 46 -4.48 -17.78 -19.13
CA GLU A 46 -5.23 -17.94 -20.39
C GLU A 46 -6.27 -16.83 -20.63
N THR A 47 -6.74 -16.15 -19.59
CA THR A 47 -7.70 -15.04 -19.70
C THR A 47 -7.09 -13.80 -20.33
N ILE A 48 -5.79 -13.54 -20.09
CA ILE A 48 -5.17 -12.25 -20.41
C ILE A 48 -3.91 -12.37 -21.29
N LYS A 49 -3.31 -13.56 -21.43
CA LYS A 49 -2.00 -13.72 -22.09
C LYS A 49 -1.93 -13.24 -23.56
N ASP A 50 -3.04 -13.33 -24.29
CA ASP A 50 -3.11 -12.99 -25.72
C ASP A 50 -3.55 -11.53 -25.95
N ASN A 51 -3.81 -10.77 -24.89
CA ASN A 51 -4.09 -9.35 -24.98
C ASN A 51 -2.78 -8.57 -25.18
N ILE A 52 -2.76 -7.68 -26.18
CA ILE A 52 -1.59 -6.87 -26.55
C ILE A 52 -1.13 -5.93 -25.44
N ASP A 53 -2.04 -5.52 -24.56
CA ASP A 53 -1.77 -4.60 -23.45
C ASP A 53 -1.34 -5.33 -22.17
N THR A 54 -1.26 -6.67 -22.19
CA THR A 54 -0.80 -7.45 -21.04
C THR A 54 0.69 -7.22 -20.80
N LYS A 55 1.01 -6.74 -19.60
CA LYS A 55 2.37 -6.45 -19.14
C LYS A 55 2.91 -7.65 -18.37
N TYR A 56 4.15 -8.06 -18.65
CA TYR A 56 4.83 -9.10 -17.86
C TYR A 56 5.92 -8.50 -16.96
N SER A 57 5.91 -8.92 -15.70
CA SER A 57 6.92 -8.63 -14.68
C SER A 57 7.74 -9.88 -14.41
N GLU A 58 9.01 -9.84 -14.78
CA GLU A 58 9.97 -10.91 -14.46
C GLU A 58 10.27 -10.97 -12.95
N LEU A 59 10.25 -9.83 -12.26
CA LEU A 59 10.53 -9.71 -10.83
C LEU A 59 9.62 -10.61 -9.98
N TYR A 60 8.34 -10.71 -10.37
CA TYR A 60 7.34 -11.48 -9.65
C TYR A 60 6.75 -12.65 -10.45
N ASP A 61 7.24 -12.92 -11.67
CA ASP A 61 6.60 -13.85 -12.62
C ASP A 61 5.08 -13.61 -12.68
N MET A 62 4.72 -12.35 -12.95
CA MET A 62 3.35 -11.84 -12.87
C MET A 62 2.98 -11.12 -14.16
N TYR A 63 1.74 -11.30 -14.59
CA TYR A 63 1.14 -10.66 -15.74
C TYR A 63 0.04 -9.72 -15.26
N SER A 64 -0.02 -8.51 -15.80
CA SER A 64 -1.02 -7.52 -15.41
C SER A 64 -1.69 -6.90 -16.62
N LEU A 65 -3.00 -6.69 -16.52
CA LEU A 65 -3.82 -6.06 -17.55
C LEU A 65 -4.79 -5.07 -16.91
N ASP A 66 -4.71 -3.80 -17.31
CA ASP A 66 -5.62 -2.75 -16.88
C ASP A 66 -6.93 -2.86 -17.67
N MET A 67 -8.08 -2.83 -16.99
CA MET A 67 -9.39 -3.04 -17.63
C MET A 67 -10.14 -1.74 -17.87
N GLU A 68 -10.45 -1.47 -19.14
CA GLU A 68 -11.37 -0.40 -19.51
C GLU A 68 -12.83 -0.77 -19.20
N ASN A 69 -13.60 0.20 -18.69
CA ASN A 69 -15.03 0.05 -18.47
C ASN A 69 -15.74 1.40 -18.46
N ASN A 70 -17.06 1.37 -18.71
CA ASN A 70 -17.90 2.56 -18.84
C ASN A 70 -18.08 3.36 -17.52
N LEU A 71 -17.72 2.77 -16.38
CA LEU A 71 -17.81 3.43 -15.08
C LEU A 71 -16.50 4.13 -14.70
N SER A 72 -15.46 4.00 -15.52
CA SER A 72 -14.09 4.46 -15.22
C SER A 72 -13.58 3.95 -13.88
N LEU A 73 -14.02 2.75 -13.46
CA LEU A 73 -13.57 2.13 -12.23
C LEU A 73 -12.23 1.41 -12.48
N PRO A 74 -11.12 1.77 -11.82
CA PRO A 74 -9.86 1.11 -12.05
C PRO A 74 -9.89 -0.35 -11.56
N ILE A 75 -9.72 -1.27 -12.50
CA ILE A 75 -9.64 -2.71 -12.23
C ILE A 75 -8.39 -3.22 -12.94
N GLU A 76 -7.50 -3.86 -12.19
CA GLU A 76 -6.31 -4.53 -12.71
C GLU A 76 -6.48 -6.04 -12.58
N LEU A 77 -6.30 -6.77 -13.68
CA LEU A 77 -6.28 -8.22 -13.67
C LEU A 77 -4.83 -8.69 -13.49
N HIS A 78 -4.64 -9.68 -12.63
CA HIS A 78 -3.34 -10.32 -12.45
C HIS A 78 -3.39 -11.80 -12.76
N ALA A 79 -2.43 -12.30 -13.52
CA ALA A 79 -2.14 -13.73 -13.59
C ALA A 79 -0.72 -13.99 -13.08
N PHE A 80 -0.51 -15.16 -12.49
CA PHE A 80 0.76 -15.50 -11.84
C PHE A 80 1.32 -16.77 -12.48
N GLY A 81 2.60 -16.70 -12.85
CA GLY A 81 3.32 -17.84 -13.37
C GLY A 81 3.75 -18.80 -12.26
N PRO A 82 4.28 -19.98 -12.64
CA PRO A 82 4.63 -21.04 -11.69
C PRO A 82 5.79 -20.67 -10.76
N LYS A 83 6.56 -19.63 -11.08
CA LYS A 83 7.70 -19.16 -10.29
C LYS A 83 7.37 -17.89 -9.49
N SER A 84 6.11 -17.45 -9.48
CA SER A 84 5.72 -16.25 -8.75
C SER A 84 6.07 -16.33 -7.27
N SER A 85 6.86 -15.37 -6.83
CA SER A 85 7.39 -15.24 -5.46
C SER A 85 6.43 -14.54 -4.50
N LEU A 86 5.34 -13.97 -5.00
CA LEU A 86 4.33 -13.28 -4.20
C LEU A 86 3.57 -14.25 -3.29
N ASP A 87 3.05 -13.75 -2.17
CA ASP A 87 2.22 -14.55 -1.25
C ASP A 87 1.04 -15.20 -1.98
N LYS A 88 0.70 -16.44 -1.62
CA LYS A 88 -0.38 -17.19 -2.30
C LYS A 88 -1.74 -16.50 -2.21
N ARG A 89 -1.99 -15.71 -1.16
CA ARG A 89 -3.22 -14.93 -1.01
C ARG A 89 -3.32 -13.83 -2.06
N ILE A 90 -2.21 -13.14 -2.37
CA ILE A 90 -2.15 -12.18 -3.48
C ILE A 90 -2.44 -12.90 -4.81
N GLN A 91 -1.93 -14.12 -4.96
CA GLN A 91 -2.12 -14.90 -6.20
C GLN A 91 -3.54 -15.44 -6.39
N THR A 92 -4.39 -15.46 -5.35
CA THR A 92 -5.67 -16.21 -5.36
C THR A 92 -6.87 -15.41 -4.88
N MET A 93 -6.66 -14.27 -4.23
CA MET A 93 -7.72 -13.42 -3.69
C MET A 93 -7.66 -12.04 -4.34
N PRO A 94 -8.82 -11.41 -4.64
CA PRO A 94 -8.82 -10.02 -5.06
C PRO A 94 -8.27 -9.14 -3.94
N HIS A 95 -7.61 -8.04 -4.30
CA HIS A 95 -7.22 -6.98 -3.39
C HIS A 95 -7.96 -5.68 -3.69
N VAL A 96 -8.09 -4.84 -2.68
CA VAL A 96 -8.54 -3.46 -2.85
C VAL A 96 -7.36 -2.57 -2.50
N ALA A 97 -7.03 -1.66 -3.42
CA ALA A 97 -5.92 -0.74 -3.26
C ALA A 97 -6.41 0.63 -2.79
N PHE A 98 -5.66 1.22 -1.87
CA PHE A 98 -5.87 2.57 -1.37
C PHE A 98 -4.57 3.36 -1.41
N THR A 99 -4.68 4.64 -1.76
CA THR A 99 -3.61 5.60 -1.46
C THR A 99 -3.72 6.05 -0.02
N VAL A 100 -2.57 6.26 0.63
CA VAL A 100 -2.43 6.70 2.01
C VAL A 100 -1.46 7.88 2.13
N ASN A 101 -1.64 8.70 3.15
CA ASN A 101 -0.78 9.84 3.45
C ASN A 101 0.50 9.48 4.23
N ASP A 102 0.55 8.30 4.86
CA ASP A 102 1.72 7.77 5.56
C ASP A 102 1.70 6.24 5.50
N LEU A 103 2.46 5.66 4.57
CA LEU A 103 2.53 4.21 4.40
C LEU A 103 3.21 3.53 5.59
N ASN A 104 4.20 4.16 6.23
CA ASN A 104 4.88 3.53 7.36
C ASN A 104 3.93 3.36 8.55
N HIS A 105 3.13 4.39 8.82
CA HIS A 105 2.13 4.33 9.87
C HIS A 105 1.00 3.35 9.50
N ALA A 106 0.49 3.40 8.27
CA ALA A 106 -0.58 2.50 7.83
C ALA A 106 -0.20 1.01 7.87
N LEU A 107 1.09 0.67 7.84
CA LEU A 107 1.59 -0.70 7.96
C LEU A 107 1.80 -1.19 9.40
N LYS A 108 1.83 -0.30 10.41
CA LYS A 108 2.07 -0.69 11.81
C LYS A 108 1.04 -1.72 12.26
N GLU A 109 1.48 -2.71 13.03
CA GLU A 109 0.66 -3.78 13.63
C GLU A 109 -0.14 -4.66 12.65
N ASN A 110 0.05 -4.50 11.33
CA ASN A 110 -0.62 -5.31 10.32
C ASN A 110 0.25 -6.48 9.86
N GLU A 111 -0.38 -7.59 9.45
CA GLU A 111 0.31 -8.68 8.77
C GLU A 111 0.67 -8.24 7.34
N ILE A 112 1.96 -8.07 7.07
CA ILE A 112 2.47 -7.69 5.75
C ILE A 112 2.69 -8.96 4.91
N ILE A 113 1.99 -9.06 3.78
CA ILE A 113 2.08 -10.20 2.85
C ILE A 113 2.84 -9.83 1.56
N MET A 114 3.06 -8.53 1.33
CA MET A 114 4.05 -8.02 0.40
C MET A 114 4.76 -6.82 1.04
N PRO A 115 6.06 -6.93 1.37
CA PRO A 115 6.82 -5.83 1.93
C PRO A 115 6.85 -4.61 1.01
N LYS A 116 7.13 -3.45 1.60
CA LYS A 116 7.28 -2.20 0.85
C LYS A 116 8.27 -2.35 -0.29
N TYR A 117 7.84 -1.96 -1.48
CA TYR A 117 8.71 -1.82 -2.63
C TYR A 117 8.22 -0.67 -3.53
N THR A 118 9.11 -0.19 -4.38
CA THR A 118 8.89 0.98 -5.23
C THR A 118 8.94 0.51 -6.70
N PRO A 119 7.81 0.07 -7.29
CA PRO A 119 7.77 -0.48 -8.65
C PRO A 119 8.23 0.52 -9.72
N PHE A 120 8.03 1.81 -9.49
CA PHE A 120 8.50 2.91 -10.31
C PHE A 120 8.66 4.16 -9.43
N LYS A 121 9.39 5.15 -9.94
CA LYS A 121 9.74 6.36 -9.18
C LYS A 121 8.49 7.04 -8.62
N ASP A 122 8.58 7.49 -7.37
CA ASP A 122 7.53 8.23 -6.66
C ASP A 122 6.24 7.43 -6.39
N TYR A 123 6.27 6.10 -6.51
CA TYR A 123 5.19 5.19 -6.14
C TYR A 123 5.73 4.06 -5.28
N THR A 124 5.33 3.99 -4.01
CA THR A 124 5.70 2.91 -3.10
C THR A 124 4.46 2.23 -2.60
N CYS A 125 4.44 0.90 -2.63
CA CYS A 125 3.31 0.13 -2.11
C CYS A 125 3.74 -1.08 -1.29
N ALA A 126 2.79 -1.58 -0.51
CA ALA A 126 2.86 -2.84 0.24
C ALA A 126 1.46 -3.45 0.29
N ILE A 127 1.36 -4.75 0.52
CA ILE A 127 0.07 -5.41 0.76
C ILE A 127 0.06 -5.95 2.17
N ILE A 128 -1.01 -5.61 2.89
CA ILE A 128 -1.34 -6.13 4.22
C ILE A 128 -2.57 -7.03 4.17
N LEU A 129 -2.78 -7.78 5.25
CA LEU A 129 -4.00 -8.54 5.47
C LEU A 129 -4.87 -7.85 6.52
N VAL A 130 -6.11 -7.53 6.16
CA VAL A 130 -7.12 -7.00 7.09
C VAL A 130 -8.27 -7.99 7.12
N ASN A 131 -8.48 -8.71 8.23
CA ASN A 131 -9.53 -9.74 8.34
C ASN A 131 -9.51 -10.76 7.18
N ASN A 132 -8.33 -11.26 6.82
CA ASN A 132 -8.09 -12.14 5.67
C ASN A 132 -8.32 -11.52 4.28
N GLN A 133 -8.60 -10.22 4.17
CA GLN A 133 -8.69 -9.51 2.89
C GLN A 133 -7.35 -8.83 2.58
N PRO A 134 -6.71 -9.13 1.43
CA PRO A 134 -5.58 -8.35 0.95
C PRO A 134 -5.96 -6.91 0.68
N ILE A 135 -5.21 -5.97 1.26
CA ILE A 135 -5.33 -4.54 1.03
C ILE A 135 -3.98 -4.02 0.56
N GLU A 136 -3.94 -3.46 -0.64
CA GLU A 136 -2.75 -2.75 -1.11
C GLU A 136 -2.79 -1.31 -0.60
N LEU A 137 -1.70 -0.89 0.04
CA LEU A 137 -1.52 0.48 0.53
C LEU A 137 -0.42 1.13 -0.29
N ILE A 138 -0.73 2.32 -0.83
CA ILE A 138 0.11 3.05 -1.76
C ILE A 138 0.41 4.43 -1.20
N GLU A 139 1.67 4.82 -1.16
CA GLU A 139 2.07 6.20 -0.96
C GLU A 139 2.76 6.70 -2.22
N THR A 140 2.24 7.79 -2.77
CA THR A 140 2.70 8.33 -4.05
C THR A 140 2.46 9.83 -4.13
N THR A 141 3.33 10.52 -4.85
CA THR A 141 3.15 11.93 -5.23
C THR A 141 2.64 12.08 -6.66
N LEU A 142 2.45 10.96 -7.37
CA LEU A 142 1.92 10.93 -8.74
C LEU A 142 0.42 11.23 -8.75
N THR A 143 -0.02 11.88 -9.81
CA THR A 143 -1.43 12.10 -10.10
C THR A 143 -2.08 10.84 -10.67
N GLU A 144 -3.41 10.70 -10.54
CA GLU A 144 -4.17 9.58 -11.13
C GLU A 144 -3.90 9.41 -12.63
N ARG A 145 -3.66 10.51 -13.37
CA ARG A 145 -3.33 10.47 -14.80
C ARG A 145 -1.96 9.85 -15.07
N GLU A 146 -1.00 10.07 -14.17
CA GLU A 146 0.34 9.50 -14.26
C GLU A 146 0.34 8.01 -13.90
N ILE A 147 -0.62 7.56 -13.08
CA ILE A 147 -0.78 6.16 -12.68
C ILE A 147 -1.63 5.36 -13.69
N TRP A 148 -2.78 5.89 -14.12
CA TRP A 148 -3.80 5.17 -14.92
C TRP A 148 -3.85 5.58 -16.41
N GLY A 149 -2.76 6.13 -16.97
CA GLY A 149 -2.73 6.63 -18.35
C GLY A 149 -1.71 5.95 -19.25
N ASN A 150 -1.45 6.53 -20.43
CA ASN A 150 -0.26 6.24 -21.24
C ASN A 150 1.04 6.76 -20.59
N GLY A 151 1.07 6.84 -19.26
CA GLY A 151 2.20 7.32 -18.49
C GLY A 151 3.43 6.47 -18.80
N ILE A 152 4.52 7.12 -19.16
CA ILE A 152 5.80 6.43 -19.28
C ILE A 152 6.21 6.08 -17.86
N PHE A 153 6.16 4.80 -17.48
CA PHE A 153 6.74 4.31 -16.23
C PHE A 153 8.27 4.43 -16.31
N LYS A 154 8.78 5.65 -16.13
CA LYS A 154 10.22 5.92 -16.11
C LYS A 154 10.83 5.09 -14.99
N ASP A 155 11.89 4.36 -15.33
CA ASP A 155 12.66 3.55 -14.40
C ASP A 155 11.85 2.46 -13.69
N SER A 156 10.81 1.92 -14.36
CA SER A 156 10.04 0.81 -13.80
C SER A 156 10.91 -0.44 -13.64
N ILE A 157 11.05 -0.90 -12.39
CA ILE A 157 11.62 -2.21 -12.10
C ILE A 157 10.59 -3.33 -12.29
N LEU A 158 9.30 -2.98 -12.26
CA LEU A 158 8.20 -3.93 -12.40
C LEU A 158 7.96 -4.29 -13.87
N TYR A 159 8.01 -3.32 -14.78
CA TYR A 159 7.79 -3.51 -16.22
C TYR A 159 8.91 -2.86 -17.06
N PRO A 160 10.16 -3.33 -16.98
CA PRO A 160 11.31 -2.66 -17.59
C PRO A 160 11.24 -2.53 -19.11
N ASN A 161 10.51 -3.43 -19.79
CA ASN A 161 10.37 -3.45 -21.25
C ASN A 161 9.12 -2.71 -21.77
N SER A 162 8.21 -2.27 -20.89
CA SER A 162 7.00 -1.51 -21.30
C SER A 162 7.32 -0.13 -21.89
N SER A 163 8.51 0.40 -21.62
CA SER A 163 9.00 1.67 -22.17
C SER A 163 9.48 1.59 -23.63
N LYS A 164 9.64 0.37 -24.19
CA LYS A 164 10.29 0.15 -25.49
C LYS A 164 9.34 0.00 -26.68
N THR A 165 8.04 0.07 -26.46
CA THR A 165 7.04 -0.11 -27.53
C THR A 165 5.98 0.99 -27.46
N LYS A 166 6.31 2.14 -28.05
CA LYS A 166 5.39 2.97 -28.83
C LYS A 166 6.20 3.85 -29.79
#